data_AF-A0A523W4B5-F1
#
_entry.id   AF-A0A523W4B5-F1
#
_cell.length_a   1.000
_cell.length_b   1.000
_cell.length_c   1.000
_cell.angle_alpha   90.00
_cell.angle_beta   90.00
_cell.angle_gamma   90.00
#
_symmetry.space_group_name_H-M   'P 1'
#
loop_
_entity.id
_entity.type
_entity.pdbx_description
1 polymer ?
#
loop_
_entity_poly.entity_id
_entity_poly.type
_entity_poly.pdbx_seq_one_letter_code
_entity_poly.pdbx_strand_id
1 'polypeptide(L)'
;MTETTRTTVTLSRISMNEVKELVGVFGNTPASVISRIVDHFFDYGRFDDVIEKMRAKKRELFPPDDAIINERIKNLFKGADKIPFADFINFLQVDKKLVMENIHIWTEKYNIKIIENLVIKDLE
;
A
#
# COMPACT_ATOMS: atom_id res chain seq x y z
N MET A 1 -4.66 -24.17 5.25
CA MET A 1 -3.69 -24.11 4.14
C MET A 1 -3.50 -22.65 3.80
N THR A 2 -2.27 -22.15 3.84
CA THR A 2 -1.95 -20.78 3.41
C THR A 2 -1.77 -20.82 1.90
N GLU A 3 -2.43 -19.94 1.16
CA GLU A 3 -2.17 -19.80 -0.29
C GLU A 3 -0.73 -19.31 -0.49
N THR A 4 0.05 -20.05 -1.27
CA THR A 4 1.44 -19.69 -1.58
C THR A 4 1.58 -19.38 -3.06
N THR A 5 2.21 -18.25 -3.40
CA THR A 5 2.54 -17.89 -4.79
C THR A 5 4.02 -18.14 -5.05
N ARG A 6 4.36 -18.66 -6.24
CA ARG A 6 5.75 -18.85 -6.65
C ARG A 6 6.22 -17.64 -7.48
N THR A 7 7.36 -17.07 -7.09
CA THR A 7 8.00 -15.96 -7.80
C THR A 7 9.47 -16.27 -8.06
N THR A 8 9.99 -15.80 -9.18
CA THR A 8 11.42 -15.85 -9.51
C THR A 8 12.05 -14.50 -9.21
N VAL A 9 13.16 -14.48 -8.48
CA VAL A 9 13.92 -13.26 -8.18
C VAL A 9 15.34 -13.40 -8.70
N THR A 10 15.89 -12.31 -9.21
CA THR A 10 17.28 -12.23 -9.64
C THR A 10 18.09 -11.55 -8.56
N LEU A 11 19.10 -12.24 -8.03
CA LEU A 11 20.02 -11.72 -7.02
C LEU A 11 21.38 -11.44 -7.64
N SER A 12 22.11 -10.49 -7.04
CA SER A 12 23.51 -10.27 -7.38
C SER A 12 24.33 -11.53 -7.05
N ARG A 13 25.47 -11.71 -7.74
CA ARG A 13 26.37 -12.85 -7.44
C ARG A 13 26.85 -12.84 -5.99
N ILE A 14 27.09 -11.65 -5.43
CA ILE A 14 27.53 -11.48 -4.04
C ILE A 14 26.45 -11.96 -3.08
N SER A 15 25.22 -11.46 -3.21
CA SER A 15 24.09 -11.87 -2.35
C SER A 15 23.78 -13.36 -2.48
N MET A 16 23.93 -13.93 -3.68
CA MET A 16 23.72 -15.37 -3.88
C MET A 16 24.82 -16.22 -3.21
N ASN A 17 26.05 -15.71 -3.12
CA ASN A 17 27.12 -16.39 -2.41
C ASN A 17 26.84 -16.39 -0.89
N GLU A 18 26.42 -15.26 -0.33
CA GLU A 18 26.00 -15.18 1.08
C GLU A 18 24.86 -16.16 1.39
N VAL A 19 23.84 -16.24 0.51
CA VAL A 19 22.75 -17.22 0.67
C VAL A 19 23.28 -18.65 0.67
N LYS A 20 24.25 -18.99 -0.19
CA LYS A 20 24.82 -20.33 -0.27
C LYS A 20 25.62 -20.71 0.98
N GLU A 21 26.34 -19.76 1.58
CA GLU A 21 27.08 -19.99 2.83
C GLU A 21 26.16 -20.34 4.01
N LEU A 22 24.92 -19.85 3.97
CA LEU A 22 23.91 -20.10 5.00
C LEU A 22 23.15 -21.43 4.79
N VAL A 23 23.32 -22.10 3.63
CA VAL A 23 22.72 -23.41 3.36
C VAL A 23 23.35 -24.48 4.27
N GLY A 24 22.51 -25.36 4.82
CA GLY A 24 22.90 -26.36 5.81
C GLY A 24 22.74 -25.88 7.26
N VAL A 25 22.77 -24.56 7.50
CA VAL A 25 22.53 -23.98 8.83
C VAL A 25 21.11 -23.42 8.93
N PHE A 26 20.73 -22.58 7.97
CA PHE A 26 19.44 -21.89 7.96
C PHE A 26 18.44 -22.48 6.97
N GLY A 27 18.77 -23.56 6.27
CA GLY A 27 17.84 -24.25 5.37
C GLY A 27 18.55 -25.27 4.49
N ASN A 28 17.79 -26.20 3.92
CA ASN A 28 18.36 -27.30 3.12
C ASN A 28 18.61 -26.89 1.65
N THR A 29 18.07 -25.75 1.22
CA THR A 29 18.22 -25.22 -0.13
C THR A 29 18.36 -23.70 -0.08
N PRO A 30 18.98 -23.07 -1.11
CA PRO A 30 19.04 -21.61 -1.21
C PRO A 30 17.65 -20.95 -1.14
N ALA A 31 16.63 -21.58 -1.76
CA ALA A 31 15.26 -21.08 -1.70
C ALA A 31 14.71 -21.05 -0.27
N SER A 32 14.95 -22.11 0.51
CA SER A 32 14.52 -22.17 1.92
C SER A 32 15.21 -21.10 2.77
N VAL A 33 16.49 -20.82 2.51
CA VAL A 33 17.24 -19.76 3.20
C VAL A 33 16.67 -18.40 2.82
N ILE A 34 16.44 -18.14 1.53
CA ILE A 34 15.82 -16.89 1.04
C ILE A 34 14.46 -16.68 1.67
N SER A 35 13.59 -17.70 1.69
CA SER A 35 12.27 -17.61 2.33
C SER A 35 12.39 -17.18 3.78
N ARG A 36 13.27 -17.80 4.57
CA ARG A 36 13.48 -17.40 5.97
C ARG A 36 13.98 -15.97 6.14
N ILE A 37 14.88 -15.51 5.26
CA ILE A 37 15.36 -14.12 5.30
C ILE A 37 14.20 -13.16 5.02
N VAL A 38 13.36 -13.48 4.03
CA VAL A 38 12.18 -12.67 3.67
C VAL A 38 11.15 -12.67 4.78
N ASP A 39 10.87 -13.83 5.38
CA ASP A 39 9.94 -13.95 6.51
C ASP A 39 10.44 -13.13 7.69
N HIS A 40 11.72 -13.25 8.04
CA HIS A 40 12.34 -12.45 9.10
C HIS A 40 12.29 -10.95 8.82
N PHE A 41 12.43 -10.54 7.55
CA PHE A 41 12.28 -9.14 7.14
C PHE A 41 10.86 -8.63 7.40
N PHE A 42 9.81 -9.42 7.13
CA PHE A 42 8.44 -8.99 7.40
C PHE A 42 8.06 -9.07 8.88
N ASP A 43 8.56 -10.07 9.62
CA ASP A 43 8.21 -10.29 11.03
C ASP A 43 8.74 -9.20 11.98
N TYR A 44 9.87 -8.58 11.65
CA TYR A 44 10.53 -7.66 12.58
C TYR A 44 9.90 -6.26 12.65
N GLY A 45 8.88 -5.93 11.84
CA GLY A 45 8.12 -4.66 11.84
C GLY A 45 8.92 -3.38 11.55
N ARG A 46 10.26 -3.41 11.68
CA ARG A 46 11.17 -2.28 11.43
C ARG A 46 11.22 -1.83 9.98
N PHE A 47 10.59 -2.58 9.07
CA PHE A 47 10.60 -2.32 7.64
C PHE A 47 9.25 -1.82 7.12
N ASP A 48 8.26 -1.62 8.00
CA ASP A 48 6.96 -1.05 7.62
C ASP A 48 7.13 0.30 6.91
N ASP A 49 8.04 1.14 7.39
CA ASP A 49 8.38 2.42 6.75
C ASP A 49 8.92 2.25 5.33
N VAL A 50 9.69 1.20 5.07
CA VAL A 50 10.26 0.92 3.74
C VAL A 50 9.15 0.45 2.80
N ILE A 51 8.30 -0.46 3.27
CA ILE A 51 7.15 -0.94 2.51
C ILE A 51 6.18 0.20 2.21
N GLU A 52 5.92 1.07 3.18
CA GLU A 52 5.01 2.20 3.00
C GLU A 52 5.56 3.23 2.02
N LYS A 53 6.86 3.51 2.05
CA LYS A 53 7.53 4.33 1.02
C LYS A 53 7.39 3.73 -0.38
N MET A 54 7.56 2.41 -0.51
CA MET A 54 7.37 1.72 -1.79
C MET A 54 5.91 1.78 -2.27
N ARG A 55 4.94 1.61 -1.36
CA ARG A 55 3.50 1.75 -1.67
C ARG A 55 3.14 3.18 -2.08
N ALA A 56 3.65 4.19 -1.37
CA ALA A 56 3.46 5.60 -1.71
C ALA A 56 3.98 5.89 -3.13
N LYS A 57 5.20 5.46 -3.46
CA LYS A 57 5.76 5.61 -4.81
C LYS A 57 4.95 4.89 -5.89
N LYS A 58 4.39 3.72 -5.59
CA LYS A 58 3.46 3.03 -6.51
C LYS A 58 2.20 3.87 -6.76
N ARG A 59 1.61 4.44 -5.71
CA ARG A 59 0.41 5.30 -5.83
C ARG A 59 0.68 6.57 -6.64
N GLU A 60 1.88 7.13 -6.53
CA GLU A 60 2.30 8.29 -7.30
C GLU A 60 2.45 7.95 -8.80
N LEU A 61 3.10 6.83 -9.13
CA LEU A 61 3.38 6.45 -10.53
C LEU A 61 2.18 5.82 -11.24
N PHE A 62 1.35 5.10 -10.50
CA PHE A 62 0.20 4.36 -11.01
C PHE A 62 -1.00 4.64 -10.10
N PRO A 63 -1.57 5.85 -10.17
CA PRO A 63 -2.78 6.16 -9.43
C PRO A 63 -3.93 5.22 -9.89
N PRO A 64 -4.88 4.88 -9.00
CA PRO A 64 -6.04 4.10 -9.38
C PRO A 64 -6.86 4.82 -10.45
N ASP A 65 -7.49 4.07 -11.36
CA ASP A 65 -8.38 4.65 -12.37
C ASP A 65 -9.55 5.40 -11.71
N ASP A 66 -10.04 6.44 -12.38
CA ASP A 66 -11.16 7.25 -11.90
C ASP A 66 -12.39 6.42 -11.54
N ALA A 67 -12.68 5.35 -12.30
CA ALA A 67 -13.80 4.45 -12.00
C ALA A 67 -13.68 3.79 -10.62
N ILE A 68 -12.47 3.35 -10.26
CA ILE A 68 -12.16 2.71 -8.98
C ILE A 68 -12.24 3.74 -7.85
N ILE A 69 -11.70 4.95 -8.08
CA ILE A 69 -11.79 6.05 -7.11
C ILE A 69 -13.26 6.38 -6.84
N ASN A 70 -14.07 6.52 -7.89
CA ASN A 70 -15.49 6.84 -7.76
C ASN A 70 -16.23 5.77 -6.93
N GLU A 71 -15.95 4.49 -7.17
CA GLU A 71 -16.56 3.39 -6.42
C GLU A 71 -16.16 3.44 -4.94
N ARG A 72 -14.88 3.63 -4.66
CA ARG A 72 -14.35 3.70 -3.29
C ARG A 72 -14.93 4.88 -2.52
N ILE A 73 -14.98 6.09 -3.11
CA ILE A 73 -15.60 7.26 -2.46
C ILE A 73 -17.06 6.96 -2.12
N LYS A 74 -17.84 6.43 -3.07
CA LYS A 74 -19.25 6.09 -2.83
C LYS A 74 -19.42 5.07 -1.72
N ASN A 75 -18.59 4.03 -1.69
CA ASN A 75 -18.67 2.98 -0.66
C ASN A 75 -18.28 3.51 0.72
N LEU A 76 -17.27 4.36 0.79
CA LEU A 76 -16.79 4.95 2.03
C LEU A 76 -17.89 5.79 2.71
N PHE A 77 -18.59 6.62 1.95
CA PHE A 77 -19.69 7.46 2.46
C PHE A 77 -21.06 6.75 2.57
N LYS A 78 -21.12 5.41 2.43
CA LYS A 78 -22.32 4.64 2.80
C LYS A 78 -22.43 4.42 4.31
N GLY A 79 -21.29 4.38 5.01
CA GLY A 79 -21.22 4.01 6.43
C GLY A 79 -20.82 5.14 7.37
N ALA A 80 -20.32 6.27 6.85
CA ALA A 80 -19.87 7.40 7.65
C ALA A 80 -20.00 8.71 6.88
N ASP A 81 -20.47 9.77 7.55
CA ASP A 81 -20.58 11.12 6.98
C ASP A 81 -19.33 11.98 7.23
N LYS A 82 -18.47 11.54 8.14
CA LYS A 82 -17.24 12.25 8.55
C LYS A 82 -16.10 11.26 8.68
N ILE A 83 -14.99 11.54 8.01
CA ILE A 83 -13.88 10.60 7.87
C ILE A 83 -12.57 11.35 8.04
N PRO A 84 -11.63 10.88 8.88
CA PRO A 84 -10.29 11.44 8.93
C PRO A 84 -9.64 11.46 7.55
N PHE A 85 -8.97 12.56 7.21
CA PHE A 85 -8.35 12.76 5.90
C PHE A 85 -7.28 11.69 5.61
N ALA A 86 -6.54 11.25 6.63
CA ALA A 86 -5.60 10.15 6.51
C ALA A 86 -6.29 8.83 6.11
N ASP A 87 -7.42 8.51 6.76
CA ASP A 87 -8.19 7.31 6.46
C ASP A 87 -8.83 7.37 5.08
N PHE A 88 -9.29 8.56 4.68
CA PHE A 88 -9.81 8.82 3.33
C PHE A 88 -8.74 8.54 2.26
N ILE A 89 -7.53 9.12 2.40
CA ILE A 89 -6.42 8.86 1.47
C ILE A 89 -6.06 7.38 1.44
N ASN A 90 -5.96 6.74 2.61
CA ASN A 90 -5.57 5.35 2.73
C ASN A 90 -6.60 4.40 2.09
N PHE A 91 -7.90 4.65 2.30
CA PHE A 91 -8.97 3.85 1.71
C PHE A 91 -9.03 4.01 0.19
N LEU A 92 -8.83 5.23 -0.30
CA LEU A 92 -8.75 5.49 -1.74
C LEU A 92 -7.47 4.94 -2.37
N GLN A 93 -6.44 4.65 -1.56
CA GLN A 93 -5.10 4.26 -2.00
C GLN A 93 -4.52 5.26 -3.02
N VAL A 94 -4.70 6.53 -2.75
CA VAL A 94 -4.17 7.64 -3.57
C VAL A 94 -3.05 8.36 -2.81
N ASP A 95 -2.33 9.23 -3.51
CA ASP A 95 -1.40 10.16 -2.87
C ASP A 95 -2.14 11.41 -2.39
N LYS A 96 -1.68 12.03 -1.29
CA LYS A 96 -2.22 13.30 -0.79
C LYS A 96 -2.23 14.38 -1.87
N LYS A 97 -1.18 14.45 -2.69
CA LYS A 97 -1.08 15.42 -3.79
C LYS A 97 -2.24 15.27 -4.78
N LEU A 98 -2.55 14.03 -5.18
CA LEU A 98 -3.65 13.75 -6.10
C LEU A 98 -5.00 14.19 -5.53
N VAL A 99 -5.23 13.99 -4.22
CA VAL A 99 -6.46 14.45 -3.55
C VAL A 99 -6.56 15.97 -3.59
N MET A 100 -5.47 16.67 -3.26
CA MET A 100 -5.48 18.14 -3.25
C MET A 100 -5.66 18.73 -4.66
N GLU A 101 -5.11 18.10 -5.69
CA GLU A 101 -5.28 18.53 -7.09
C GLU A 101 -6.71 18.32 -7.60
N ASN A 102 -7.37 17.24 -7.16
CA ASN A 102 -8.71 16.87 -7.62
C ASN A 102 -9.83 17.27 -6.65
N ILE A 103 -9.52 17.99 -5.57
CA ILE A 103 -10.51 18.22 -4.52
C ILE A 103 -11.71 19.02 -5.01
N HIS A 104 -11.51 19.97 -5.92
CA HIS A 104 -12.62 20.75 -6.47
C HIS A 104 -13.61 19.86 -7.23
N ILE A 105 -13.11 18.99 -8.12
CA ILE A 105 -13.92 18.01 -8.87
C ILE A 105 -14.64 17.08 -7.90
N TRP A 106 -13.95 16.60 -6.86
CA TRP A 106 -14.56 15.66 -5.93
C TRP A 106 -15.60 16.32 -5.03
N THR A 107 -15.39 17.58 -4.66
CA THR A 107 -16.36 18.39 -3.92
C THR A 107 -17.65 18.52 -4.71
N GLU A 108 -17.56 18.90 -5.98
CA GLU A 108 -18.73 19.06 -6.86
C GLU A 108 -19.42 17.72 -7.16
N LYS A 109 -18.63 16.68 -7.41
CA LYS A 109 -19.15 15.38 -7.86
C LYS A 109 -19.73 14.52 -6.73
N TYR A 110 -19.22 14.66 -5.51
CA TYR A 110 -19.58 13.82 -4.37
C TYR A 110 -20.25 14.56 -3.22
N ASN A 111 -20.36 15.89 -3.33
CA ASN A 111 -20.80 16.77 -2.26
C ASN A 111 -19.98 16.54 -0.98
N ILE A 112 -18.65 16.61 -1.09
CA ILE A 112 -17.74 16.42 0.04
C ILE A 112 -16.92 17.67 0.28
N LYS A 113 -16.62 17.99 1.55
CA LYS A 113 -15.78 19.11 1.94
C LYS A 113 -14.65 18.63 2.84
N ILE A 114 -13.46 19.21 2.65
CA ILE A 114 -12.35 19.02 3.59
C ILE A 114 -12.37 20.17 4.58
N ILE A 115 -12.54 19.86 5.85
CA ILE A 115 -12.44 20.81 6.96
C ILE A 115 -11.33 20.32 7.87
N GLU A 116 -10.26 21.10 7.97
CA GLU A 116 -9.05 20.75 8.72
C GLU A 116 -8.50 19.37 8.30
N ASN A 117 -8.64 18.35 9.14
CA ASN A 117 -8.20 16.97 8.92
C ASN A 117 -9.38 16.00 8.71
N LEU A 118 -10.57 16.50 8.36
CA LEU A 118 -11.76 15.68 8.14
C LEU A 118 -12.31 15.90 6.73
N VAL A 119 -12.75 14.80 6.10
CA VAL A 119 -13.57 14.80 4.90
C VAL A 119 -15.01 14.55 5.33
N ILE A 120 -15.87 15.52 5.06
CA ILE A 120 -17.27 15.55 5.47
C ILE A 120 -18.13 15.51 4.24
N LYS A 121 -19.14 14.65 4.22
CA LYS A 121 -20.18 14.71 3.19
C LYS A 121 -21.13 15.84 3.54
N ASP A 122 -21.21 16.82 2.65
CA ASP A 122 -22.21 17.87 2.74
C ASP A 122 -23.56 17.24 2.39
N LEU A 123 -24.41 17.14 3.40
CA LEU A 123 -25.82 16.80 3.22
C LEU A 123 -26.54 18.14 3.06
N GLU A 124 -26.62 18.63 1.83
CA GLU A 124 -27.71 19.55 1.48
C GLU A 124 -29.05 18.81 1.52
#